data_AF-A0A1F7IMJ8-F1
#
_entry.id   AF-A0A1F7IMJ8-F1
#
_cell.length_a   1.000
_cell.length_b   1.000
_cell.length_c   1.000
_cell.angle_alpha   90.00
_cell.angle_beta   90.00
_cell.angle_gamma   90.00
#
_symmetry.space_group_name_H-M   'P 1'
#
loop_
_entity.id
_entity.type
_entity.pdbx_description
1 polymer ?
#
loop_
_entity_poly.entity_id
_entity_poly.type
_entity_poly.pdbx_seq_one_letter_code
_entity_poly.pdbx_strand_id
1 'polypeptide(L)' 'MDVTKRINRLIGQLKGIQRMVETNRDCSEVLQQISAVKKAIDGMSKEILVSDICQYVPPKDARKVGEIVGRAINL' A
#
# COMPACT_ATOMS: atom_id res chain seq x y z
N MET A 1 -7.96 7.58 8.42
CA MET A 1 -7.11 8.28 7.43
C MET A 1 -7.77 8.12 6.08
N ASP A 2 -7.91 9.20 5.31
CA ASP A 2 -8.69 9.22 4.06
C ASP A 2 -7.96 8.49 2.92
N VAL A 3 -8.61 7.49 2.31
CA VAL A 3 -8.09 6.69 1.18
C VAL A 3 -7.68 7.59 0.01
N THR A 4 -8.44 8.65 -0.25
CA THR A 4 -8.15 9.63 -1.31
C THR A 4 -6.79 10.31 -1.08
N LYS A 5 -6.47 10.64 0.17
CA LYS A 5 -5.15 11.22 0.52
C LYS A 5 -4.01 10.24 0.30
N ARG A 6 -4.20 8.93 0.50
CA ARG A 6 -3.20 7.90 0.19
C ARG A 6 -2.98 7.77 -1.31
N ILE A 7 -4.06 7.73 -2.09
CA ILE A 7 -4.00 7.68 -3.56
C ILE A 7 -3.23 8.89 -4.10
N ASN A 8 -3.52 10.11 -3.63
CA ASN A 8 -2.81 11.31 -4.06
C ASN A 8 -1.30 11.25 -3.78
N ARG A 9 -0.89 10.65 -2.66
CA ARG A 9 0.53 10.41 -2.35
C ARG A 9 1.17 9.41 -3.30
N LEU A 10 0.49 8.28 -3.58
CA LEU A 10 0.95 7.27 -4.53
C LEU A 10 1.14 7.85 -5.93
N ILE A 11 0.20 8.67 -6.41
CA ILE A 11 0.33 9.39 -7.68
C ILE A 11 1.58 10.27 -7.69
N GLY A 12 1.85 11.00 -6.60
CA GLY A 12 3.06 11.81 -6.46
C GLY A 12 4.35 10.99 -6.51
N GLN A 13 4.37 9.82 -5.86
CA GLN A 13 5.51 8.89 -5.90
C GLN A 13 5.74 8.33 -7.30
N LEU A 14 4.68 7.89 -7.99
CA LEU A 14 4.75 7.39 -9.37
C LEU A 14 5.27 8.45 -10.34
N LYS A 15 4.80 9.71 -10.21
CA LYS A 15 5.36 10.84 -10.97
C LYS A 15 6.85 11.09 -10.66
N GLY A 16 7.26 10.84 -9.42
CA GLY A 16 8.67 10.90 -9.02
C GLY A 16 9.51 9.83 -9.72
N ILE A 17 9.03 8.58 -9.73
CA ILE A 17 9.65 7.45 -10.42
C ILE A 17 9.76 7.74 -11.92
N GLN A 18 8.69 8.24 -12.55
CA GLN A 18 8.70 8.63 -13.95
C GLN A 18 9.86 9.60 -14.25
N ARG A 19 9.98 10.68 -13.47
CA ARG A 19 11.09 11.64 -13.63
C ARG A 19 12.47 10.99 -13.45
N MET A 20 12.61 10.08 -12.48
CA MET A 20 13.89 9.36 -12.28
C MET A 20 14.28 8.55 -13.51
N VAL A 21 13.31 7.88 -14.16
CA VAL A 21 13.55 7.15 -15.41
C VAL A 21 13.90 8.10 -16.55
N GLU A 22 13.14 9.19 -16.71
CA GLU A 22 13.38 10.20 -17.76
C GLU A 22 14.75 10.89 -17.63
N THR A 23 15.26 11.04 -16.41
CA THR A 23 16.58 11.65 -16.15
C THR A 23 17.71 10.62 -16.01
N ASN A 24 17.52 9.36 -16.43
CA ASN A 24 18.50 8.27 -16.35
C ASN A 24 19.15 8.12 -14.95
N ARG A 25 18.33 8.22 -13.89
CA ARG A 25 18.78 7.97 -12.51
C ARG A 25 19.14 6.50 -12.32
N ASP A 26 19.93 6.20 -11.30
CA ASP A 26 20.43 4.83 -11.05
C ASP A 26 19.28 3.82 -10.90
N CYS A 27 19.44 2.65 -11.54
CA CYS A 27 18.42 1.61 -11.57
C CYS A 27 18.08 1.09 -10.17
N SER A 28 19.07 0.97 -9.27
CA SER A 28 18.84 0.51 -7.90
C SER A 28 17.99 1.51 -7.11
N GLU A 29 18.19 2.81 -7.34
CA GLU A 29 17.38 3.86 -6.70
C GLU A 29 15.95 3.89 -7.23
N VAL A 30 15.74 3.66 -8.54
CA VAL A 30 14.41 3.48 -9.14
C VAL A 30 13.70 2.28 -8.53
N LEU A 31 14.38 1.13 -8.43
CA LEU A 31 13.83 -0.10 -7.82
C LEU A 31 13.49 0.08 -6.34
N GLN A 32 14.27 0.87 -5.59
CA GLN A 32 13.94 1.22 -4.21
C GLN A 32 12.64 2.02 -4.12
N GLN A 33 12.43 3.01 -5.00
CA GLN A 33 11.20 3.79 -5.01
C GLN A 33 9.98 2.96 -5.44
N ILE A 34 10.14 2.07 -6.42
CA ILE A 34 9.09 1.12 -6.81
C ILE A 34 8.72 0.22 -5.62
N SER A 35 9.71 -0.28 -4.88
CA SER A 35 9.49 -1.09 -3.67
C SER A 35 8.75 -0.32 -2.58
N ALA A 36 9.03 0.99 -2.43
CA ALA A 36 8.31 1.85 -1.50
C ALA A 36 6.84 2.06 -1.91
N VAL A 37 6.58 2.23 -3.21
CA VAL A 37 5.21 2.33 -3.75
C VAL A 37 4.44 1.02 -3.53
N LYS A 38 5.05 -0.14 -3.81
CA LYS A 38 4.43 -1.46 -3.55
C LYS A 38 3.99 -1.57 -2.09
N LYS A 39 4.91 -1.30 -1.14
CA LYS A 39 4.60 -1.34 0.30
C LYS A 39 3.47 -0.39 0.70
N ALA A 40 3.41 0.79 0.09
CA ALA A 40 2.34 1.76 0.37
C ALA A 40 0.97 1.29 -0.17
N ILE A 41 0.94 0.65 -1.34
CA ILE A 41 -0.26 0.01 -1.90
C ILE A 41 -0.71 -1.15 -1.00
N ASP A 42 0.21 -2.04 -0.64
CA ASP A 42 -0.06 -3.19 0.23
C ASP A 42 -0.67 -2.74 1.57
N GLY A 43 -0.09 -1.71 2.19
CA GLY A 43 -0.63 -1.11 3.42
C GLY A 43 -2.03 -0.51 3.23
N MET A 44 -2.30 0.15 2.10
CA MET A 44 -3.62 0.72 1.79
C MET A 44 -4.67 -0.39 1.56
N SER A 45 -4.33 -1.43 0.80
CA SER A 45 -5.20 -2.58 0.55
C SER A 45 -5.58 -3.28 1.85
N LYS A 46 -4.62 -3.44 2.78
CA LYS A 46 -4.88 -3.98 4.12
C LYS A 46 -5.88 -3.13 4.90
N GLU A 47 -5.71 -1.81 4.89
CA GLU A 47 -6.62 -0.91 5.61
C GLU A 47 -8.05 -0.97 5.05
N ILE A 48 -8.20 -0.98 3.73
CA ILE A 48 -9.51 -1.09 3.07
C ILE A 48 -10.16 -2.44 3.43
N LEU A 49 -9.43 -3.55 3.25
CA LEU A 49 -9.98 -4.88 3.48
C LEU A 49 -10.35 -5.11 4.95
N VAL A 50 -9.52 -4.65 5.90
CA VAL A 50 -9.85 -4.75 7.33
C VAL A 50 -11.07 -3.89 7.65
N SER A 51 -11.17 -2.67 7.09
CA SER A 51 -12.32 -1.81 7.30
C SER A 51 -13.62 -2.43 6.77
N ASP A 52 -13.56 -3.11 5.62
CA ASP A 52 -14.72 -3.74 4.98
C ASP A 52 -15.14 -5.02 5.72
N ILE A 53 -14.21 -5.96 5.94
CA ILE A 53 -14.52 -7.23 6.61
C ILE A 53 -15.00 -7.01 8.05
N CYS A 54 -14.43 -6.06 8.79
CA CYS A 54 -14.85 -5.78 10.18
C CYS A 54 -16.31 -5.31 10.29
N GLN A 55 -16.97 -4.91 9.21
CA GLN A 55 -18.41 -4.59 9.23
C GLN A 55 -19.29 -5.85 9.37
N TYR A 56 -18.78 -7.01 8.96
CA TYR A 56 -19.54 -8.26 8.88
C TYR A 56 -19.10 -9.30 9.92
N VAL A 57 -18.03 -9.02 10.66
CA VAL A 57 -17.40 -9.98 11.56
C VAL A 57 -17.61 -9.59 13.02
N PRO A 58 -17.91 -10.55 13.94
CA PRO A 58 -18.03 -10.27 15.36
C PRO A 58 -16.79 -9.56 15.93
N PRO A 59 -16.92 -8.61 16.87
CA PRO A 59 -15.79 -7.86 17.42
C PRO A 59 -14.67 -8.74 17.99
N LYS A 60 -15.02 -9.90 18.54
CA LYS A 60 -14.07 -10.89 19.07
C LYS A 60 -13.12 -11.47 18.01
N ASP A 61 -13.52 -11.47 16.74
CA ASP A 61 -12.78 -12.10 15.64
C ASP A 61 -11.98 -11.07 14.81
N ALA A 62 -12.18 -9.76 15.05
CA ALA A 62 -11.54 -8.68 14.30
C ALA A 62 -10.00 -8.77 14.30
N ARG A 63 -9.39 -9.14 15.44
CA ARG A 63 -7.93 -9.33 15.54
C ARG A 63 -7.43 -10.46 14.64
N LYS A 64 -8.13 -11.59 14.63
CA LYS A 64 -7.78 -12.77 13.84
C LYS A 64 -7.88 -12.48 12.34
N VAL A 65 -8.90 -11.72 11.93
CA VAL A 65 -9.02 -11.24 10.55
C VAL A 65 -7.84 -10.34 10.17
N GLY A 66 -7.46 -9.39 11.02
CA GLY A 66 -6.31 -8.52 10.77
C GLY A 66 -4.99 -9.27 10.56
N GLU A 67 -4.78 -10.38 11.28
CA GLU A 67 -3.61 -11.27 11.14
C GLU A 67 -3.65 -12.08 9.83
N ILE A 68 -4.82 -12.59 9.42
CA ILE A 68 -5.01 -13.30 8.14
C ILE A 68 -4.73 -12.36 6.97
N VAL A 69 -5.34 -11.17 6.98
CA VAL A 69 -5.13 -10.15 5.94
C VAL A 69 -3.67 -9.74 5.85
N GLY A 70 -3.00 -9.56 7.00
CA GLY A 70 -1.57 -9.22 7.04
C GLY A 70 -0.66 -10.28 6.40
N ARG A 71 -1.03 -11.56 6.44
CA ARG A 71 -0.28 -12.64 5.77
C ARG A 71 -0.54 -12.71 4.28
N ALA A 72 -1.77 -12.42 3.85
CA ALA A 72 -2.17 -12.51 2.44
C ALA A 72 -1.59 -11.38 1.57
N ILE A 73 -1.45 -10.18 2.14
CA ILE A 73 -1.02 -8.97 1.39
C ILE A 73 0.51 -8.79 1.37
N ASN A 74 1.25 -9.45 2.26
CA ASN A 74 2.73 -9.34 2.34
C ASN A 74 3.50 -10.28 1.39
N LEU A 75 2.97 -10.58 0.19
CA LEU A 75 3.66 -11.33 -0.87
C LEU A 75 4.25 -10.38 -1.92
#